data_AF-A0A0L8LHX1-F1
#
_entry.id   AF-A0A0L8LHX1-F1
#
_cell.length_a   1.000
_cell.length_b   1.000
_cell.length_c   1.000
_cell.angle_alpha   90.00
_cell.angle_beta   90.00
_cell.angle_gamma   90.00
#
_symmetry.space_group_name_H-M   'P 1'
#
loop_
_entity.id
_entity.type
_entity.pdbx_description
1 polymer ?
#
loop_
_entity_poly.entity_id
_entity_poly.type
_entity_poly.pdbx_seq_one_letter_code
_entity_poly.pdbx_strand_id
1 'polypeptide(L)'
;MATRKSGTRGFATPLAAGLGLVTGALTALSAQHRTLRSMRERLDHLEKQVSHSQRQTNLANQQHLHWELLSKAIDSPELAEVLDIFEVPASQRKRRQYLFANALYTNLLFYYRIGNLSRDEVFGRMRGLLQNPVVREYWFATRGQRATLPEGSDEAELGHMVDDLLRQLDEADIDEWWVVGEPPGE
;
A
#
# COMPACT_ATOMS: atom_id res chain seq x y z
N MET A 1 -63.97 -8.01 69.56
CA MET A 1 -62.82 -7.07 69.54
C MET A 1 -61.65 -7.75 70.24
N ALA A 2 -60.43 -7.45 69.81
CA ALA A 2 -59.13 -8.03 70.20
C ALA A 2 -58.63 -9.22 69.34
N THR A 3 -57.46 -8.96 68.76
CA THR A 3 -56.88 -9.48 67.52
C THR A 3 -55.78 -10.50 67.75
N ARG A 4 -55.72 -11.45 66.81
CA ARG A 4 -54.68 -12.45 66.53
C ARG A 4 -53.30 -11.78 66.30
N LYS A 5 -52.22 -12.41 66.80
CA LYS A 5 -50.88 -12.33 66.17
C LYS A 5 -50.04 -13.54 66.58
N SER A 6 -49.96 -14.54 65.69
CA SER A 6 -48.91 -15.56 65.71
C SER A 6 -47.80 -15.11 64.77
N GLY A 7 -46.68 -14.66 65.33
CA GLY A 7 -45.47 -14.36 64.56
C GLY A 7 -44.70 -15.65 64.30
N THR A 8 -44.81 -16.19 63.10
CA THR A 8 -43.94 -17.26 62.62
C THR A 8 -42.55 -16.71 62.33
N ARG A 9 -41.57 -17.23 63.08
CA ARG A 9 -40.13 -17.18 62.76
C ARG A 9 -39.92 -17.60 61.30
N GLY A 10 -39.50 -16.67 60.45
CA GLY A 10 -38.91 -16.96 59.15
C GLY A 10 -37.39 -16.86 59.24
N PHE A 11 -36.72 -17.96 59.56
CA PHE A 11 -35.28 -18.09 59.30
C PHE A 11 -35.11 -18.37 57.80
N ALA A 12 -35.09 -17.31 57.00
CA ALA A 12 -34.66 -17.38 55.60
C ALA A 12 -33.13 -17.33 55.55
N THR A 13 -32.53 -18.52 55.62
CA THR A 13 -31.39 -19.00 54.83
C THR A 13 -30.18 -18.06 54.57
N PRO A 14 -29.05 -18.22 55.28
CA PRO A 14 -27.76 -17.59 54.92
C PRO A 14 -27.19 -18.08 53.56
N LEU A 15 -27.73 -19.16 52.98
CA LEU A 15 -27.33 -19.67 51.65
C LEU A 15 -27.69 -18.73 50.49
N ALA A 16 -28.77 -17.95 50.61
CA ALA A 16 -29.21 -17.06 49.52
C ALA A 16 -28.29 -15.84 49.33
N ALA A 17 -27.73 -15.32 50.43
CA ALA A 17 -26.79 -14.19 50.40
C ALA A 17 -25.43 -14.58 49.82
N GLY A 18 -24.92 -15.79 50.14
CA GLY A 18 -23.64 -16.29 49.61
C GLY A 18 -23.67 -16.54 48.10
N LEU A 19 -24.78 -17.10 47.58
CA LEU A 19 -24.98 -17.30 46.14
C LEU A 19 -25.11 -15.99 45.36
N GLY A 20 -25.76 -14.97 45.92
CA GLY A 20 -25.89 -13.64 45.30
C GLY A 20 -24.54 -12.93 45.15
N LEU A 21 -23.68 -13.00 46.18
CA LEU A 21 -22.34 -12.41 46.14
C LEU A 21 -21.41 -13.12 45.15
N VAL A 22 -21.42 -14.46 45.11
CA VAL A 22 -20.61 -15.24 44.14
C VAL A 22 -21.08 -14.98 42.71
N THR A 23 -22.39 -14.95 42.48
CA THR A 23 -22.95 -14.65 41.15
C THR A 23 -22.63 -13.21 40.72
N GLY A 24 -22.73 -12.23 41.63
CA GLY A 24 -22.37 -10.84 41.37
C GLY A 24 -20.89 -10.63 41.07
N ALA A 25 -20.00 -11.33 41.79
CA ALA A 25 -18.56 -11.29 41.53
C ALA A 25 -18.22 -11.90 40.17
N LEU A 26 -18.83 -13.04 39.81
CA LEU A 26 -18.62 -13.69 38.51
C LEU A 26 -19.15 -12.86 37.35
N THR A 27 -20.32 -12.22 37.50
CA THR A 27 -20.85 -11.34 36.46
C THR A 27 -20.00 -10.09 36.28
N ALA A 28 -19.53 -9.46 37.37
CA ALA A 28 -18.60 -8.34 37.33
C ALA A 28 -17.27 -8.72 36.66
N LEU A 29 -16.67 -9.85 37.01
CA LEU A 29 -15.45 -10.36 36.38
C LEU A 29 -15.66 -10.68 34.89
N SER A 30 -16.81 -11.27 34.54
CA SER A 30 -17.13 -11.55 33.14
C SER A 30 -17.32 -10.28 32.32
N ALA A 31 -17.98 -9.26 32.89
CA ALA A 31 -18.15 -7.95 32.27
C ALA A 31 -16.78 -7.25 32.12
N GLN A 32 -15.93 -7.31 33.13
CA GLN A 32 -14.57 -6.79 33.10
C GLN A 32 -13.71 -7.47 32.03
N HIS A 33 -13.79 -8.80 31.91
CA HIS A 33 -13.10 -9.54 30.86
C HIS A 33 -13.58 -9.15 29.46
N ARG A 34 -14.89 -8.95 29.27
CA ARG A 34 -15.44 -8.46 27.99
C ARG A 34 -14.92 -7.06 27.66
N THR A 35 -14.90 -6.16 28.63
CA THR A 35 -14.35 -4.80 28.45
C THR A 35 -12.87 -4.83 28.10
N LEU A 36 -12.05 -5.65 28.80
CA LEU A 36 -10.63 -5.79 28.49
C LEU A 36 -10.38 -6.38 27.10
N ARG A 37 -11.19 -7.35 26.66
CA ARG A 37 -11.11 -7.89 25.29
C ARG A 37 -11.43 -6.81 24.26
N SER A 38 -12.51 -6.06 24.44
CA SER A 38 -12.87 -4.97 23.54
C SER A 38 -11.79 -3.87 23.50
N MET A 39 -11.19 -3.54 24.63
CA MET A 39 -10.06 -2.59 24.68
C MET A 39 -8.83 -3.10 23.94
N ARG A 40 -8.48 -4.40 24.08
CA ARG A 40 -7.37 -5.02 23.33
C ARG A 40 -7.64 -5.02 21.84
N GLU A 41 -8.84 -5.42 21.40
CA GLU A 41 -9.22 -5.39 19.98
C GLU A 41 -9.14 -3.97 19.40
N ARG A 42 -9.55 -2.96 20.17
CA ARG A 42 -9.42 -1.55 19.76
C ARG A 42 -7.96 -1.09 19.70
N LEU A 43 -7.12 -1.48 20.66
CA LEU A 43 -5.69 -1.18 20.63
C LEU A 43 -5.03 -1.83 19.42
N ASP A 44 -5.26 -3.13 19.17
CA ASP A 44 -4.74 -3.84 18.01
C ASP A 44 -5.19 -3.17 16.70
N HIS A 45 -6.43 -2.70 16.64
CA HIS A 45 -6.94 -1.97 15.47
C HIS A 45 -6.25 -0.61 15.29
N LEU A 46 -6.09 0.15 16.37
CA LEU A 46 -5.39 1.44 16.34
C LEU A 46 -3.91 1.28 16.00
N GLU A 47 -3.23 0.28 16.55
CA GLU A 47 -1.84 -0.03 16.23
C GLU A 47 -1.67 -0.38 14.74
N LYS A 48 -2.60 -1.18 14.19
CA LYS A 48 -2.63 -1.46 12.75
C LYS A 48 -2.85 -0.19 11.93
N GLN A 49 -3.80 0.67 12.32
CA GLN A 49 -4.05 1.94 11.62
C GLN A 49 -2.85 2.89 11.67
N VAL A 50 -2.23 3.04 12.85
CA VAL A 50 -1.04 3.89 13.04
C VAL A 50 0.13 3.33 12.23
N SER A 51 0.39 2.03 12.27
CA SER A 51 1.47 1.41 11.49
C SER A 51 1.26 1.57 9.98
N HIS A 52 0.02 1.44 9.50
CA HIS A 52 -0.32 1.65 8.10
C HIS A 52 -0.13 3.12 7.69
N SER A 53 -0.63 4.06 8.50
CA SER A 53 -0.46 5.49 8.28
C SER A 53 1.02 5.88 8.28
N GLN A 54 1.80 5.39 9.24
CA GLN A 54 3.25 5.60 9.32
C GLN A 54 3.95 5.07 8.06
N ARG A 55 3.57 3.88 7.57
CA ARG A 55 4.12 3.31 6.35
C ARG A 55 3.82 4.20 5.14
N GLN A 56 2.59 4.70 5.00
CA GLN A 56 2.22 5.61 3.92
C GLN A 56 2.99 6.94 4.00
N THR A 57 3.12 7.53 5.19
CA THR A 57 3.93 8.76 5.39
C THR A 57 5.40 8.52 5.04
N ASN A 58 5.96 7.39 5.44
CA ASN A 58 7.34 7.03 5.12
C ASN A 58 7.52 6.88 3.60
N LEU A 59 6.59 6.24 2.90
CA LEU A 59 6.63 6.10 1.44
C LEU A 59 6.55 7.45 0.73
N ALA A 60 5.63 8.33 1.15
CA ALA A 60 5.51 9.67 0.58
C ALA A 60 6.77 10.52 0.81
N ASN A 61 7.39 10.40 1.99
CA ASN A 61 8.65 11.09 2.28
C ASN A 61 9.81 10.54 1.44
N GLN A 62 9.91 9.22 1.27
CA GLN A 62 10.90 8.60 0.39
C GLN A 62 10.73 9.04 -1.06
N GLN A 63 9.49 9.12 -1.55
CA GLN A 63 9.18 9.62 -2.88
C GLN A 63 9.61 11.08 -3.06
N HIS A 64 9.36 11.93 -2.06
CA HIS A 64 9.79 13.33 -2.10
C HIS A 64 11.33 13.45 -2.20
N LEU A 65 12.07 12.72 -1.34
CA LEU A 65 13.53 12.70 -1.37
C LEU A 65 14.07 12.16 -2.70
N HIS A 66 13.46 11.10 -3.24
CA HIS A 66 13.84 10.54 -4.54
C HIS A 66 13.65 11.57 -5.66
N TRP A 67 12.53 12.28 -5.68
CA TRP A 67 12.28 13.36 -6.63
C TRP A 67 13.30 14.50 -6.50
N GLU A 68 13.63 14.92 -5.28
CA GLU A 68 14.65 15.97 -5.07
C GLU A 68 16.03 15.56 -5.62
N LEU A 69 16.43 14.30 -5.43
CA LEU A 69 17.69 13.78 -5.99
C LEU A 69 17.66 13.77 -7.52
N LEU A 70 16.57 13.29 -8.12
CA LEU A 70 16.41 13.28 -9.58
C LEU A 70 16.38 14.70 -10.15
N SER A 71 15.69 15.64 -9.51
CA SER A 71 15.65 17.05 -9.93
C SER A 71 17.05 17.66 -9.93
N LYS A 72 17.84 17.43 -8.86
CA LYS A 72 19.24 17.91 -8.78
C LYS A 72 20.12 17.29 -9.88
N ALA A 73 19.92 16.00 -10.16
CA ALA A 73 20.65 15.32 -11.23
C ALA A 73 20.25 15.80 -12.63
N ILE A 74 18.98 16.12 -12.86
CA ILE A 74 18.52 16.69 -14.14
C ILE A 74 19.21 18.04 -14.40
N ASP A 75 19.33 18.89 -13.38
CA ASP A 75 19.94 20.22 -13.50
C ASP A 75 21.47 20.18 -13.59
N SER A 76 22.14 19.16 -13.03
CA SER A 76 23.59 19.01 -13.02
C SER A 76 24.09 17.79 -13.82
N PRO A 77 24.76 17.99 -14.98
CA PRO A 77 25.32 16.89 -15.76
C PRO A 77 26.29 15.99 -14.99
N GLU A 78 27.06 16.55 -14.06
CA GLU A 78 28.03 15.82 -13.23
C GLU A 78 27.35 14.89 -12.25
N LEU A 79 26.21 15.32 -11.68
CA LEU A 79 25.41 14.47 -10.79
C LEU A 79 24.61 13.41 -11.56
N ALA A 80 24.18 13.74 -12.79
CA ALA A 80 23.52 12.78 -13.67
C ALA A 80 24.42 11.58 -14.02
N GLU A 81 25.74 11.75 -14.05
CA GLU A 81 26.70 10.69 -14.36
C GLU A 81 26.72 9.60 -13.28
N VAL A 82 26.54 9.96 -12.01
CA VAL A 82 26.42 8.99 -10.90
C VAL A 82 25.19 8.11 -11.07
N LEU A 83 24.15 8.64 -11.71
CA LEU A 83 22.89 7.94 -11.99
C LEU A 83 22.85 7.31 -13.38
N ASP A 84 23.98 7.29 -14.13
CA ASP A 84 24.08 6.61 -15.42
C ASP A 84 24.21 5.10 -15.23
N ILE A 85 23.10 4.49 -14.84
CA ILE A 85 22.95 3.03 -14.70
C ILE A 85 22.45 2.37 -15.99
N PHE A 86 22.34 3.14 -17.08
CA PHE A 86 21.78 2.68 -18.34
C PHE A 86 22.74 1.73 -19.06
N GLU A 87 22.21 0.66 -19.63
CA GLU A 87 23.04 -0.35 -20.34
C GLU A 87 23.71 0.22 -21.60
N VAL A 88 23.09 1.23 -22.20
CA VAL A 88 23.56 1.88 -23.42
C VAL A 88 24.07 3.27 -23.09
N PRO A 89 25.31 3.64 -23.49
CA PRO A 89 25.83 4.99 -23.30
C PRO A 89 24.90 6.04 -23.89
N ALA A 90 24.40 6.92 -23.04
CA ALA A 90 23.48 7.98 -23.39
C ALA A 90 24.20 9.34 -23.47
N SER A 91 23.87 10.17 -24.47
CA SER A 91 24.27 11.58 -24.45
C SER A 91 23.71 12.29 -23.21
N GLN A 92 24.33 13.38 -22.74
CA GLN A 92 23.84 14.13 -21.57
C GLN A 92 22.35 14.51 -21.67
N ARG A 93 21.90 14.90 -22.88
CA ARG A 93 20.48 15.20 -23.13
C ARG A 93 19.59 13.96 -22.92
N LYS A 94 20.00 12.80 -23.44
CA LYS A 94 19.26 11.54 -23.28
C LYS A 94 19.26 11.08 -21.82
N ARG A 95 20.37 11.25 -21.09
CA ARG A 95 20.43 10.96 -19.65
C ARG A 95 19.37 11.75 -18.87
N ARG A 96 19.26 13.07 -19.09
CA ARG A 96 18.22 13.89 -18.45
C ARG A 96 16.81 13.40 -18.79
N GLN A 97 16.58 13.04 -20.04
CA GLN A 97 15.30 12.48 -20.48
C GLN A 97 14.98 11.14 -19.80
N TYR A 98 15.96 10.24 -19.68
CA TYR A 98 15.81 8.96 -19.01
C TYR A 98 15.62 9.10 -17.50
N LEU A 99 16.31 10.04 -16.86
CA LEU A 99 16.07 10.38 -15.45
C LEU A 99 14.64 10.88 -15.22
N PHE A 100 14.13 11.71 -16.13
CA PHE A 100 12.74 12.16 -16.06
C PHE A 100 11.74 11.01 -16.31
N ALA A 101 12.02 10.12 -17.26
CA ALA A 101 11.20 8.94 -17.51
C ALA A 101 11.20 7.97 -16.30
N ASN A 102 12.35 7.79 -15.64
CA ASN A 102 12.47 7.07 -14.38
C ASN A 102 11.59 7.70 -13.31
N ALA A 103 11.64 9.04 -13.16
CA ALA A 103 10.81 9.76 -12.20
C ALA A 103 9.31 9.54 -12.44
N LEU A 104 8.86 9.57 -13.71
CA LEU A 104 7.47 9.31 -14.07
C LEU A 104 7.04 7.88 -13.69
N TYR A 105 7.89 6.88 -13.99
CA TYR A 105 7.61 5.49 -13.68
C TYR A 105 7.60 5.22 -12.16
N THR A 106 8.61 5.67 -11.42
CA THR A 106 8.69 5.46 -9.97
C THR A 106 7.54 6.17 -9.26
N ASN A 107 7.12 7.34 -9.75
CA ASN A 107 5.93 8.03 -9.26
C ASN A 107 4.63 7.19 -9.42
N LEU A 108 4.45 6.52 -10.56
CA LEU A 108 3.31 5.59 -10.76
C LEU A 108 3.38 4.38 -9.82
N LEU A 109 4.56 3.79 -9.65
CA LEU A 109 4.79 2.69 -8.71
C LEU A 109 4.45 3.10 -7.27
N PHE A 110 4.81 4.31 -6.85
CA PHE A 110 4.47 4.79 -5.50
C PHE A 110 2.97 5.04 -5.33
N TYR A 111 2.30 5.61 -6.34
CA TYR A 111 0.85 5.76 -6.28
C TYR A 111 0.12 4.42 -6.17
N TYR A 112 0.58 3.40 -6.89
CA TYR A 112 0.08 2.04 -6.74
C TYR A 112 0.31 1.49 -5.32
N ARG A 113 1.55 1.57 -4.81
CA ARG A 113 1.92 1.08 -3.46
C ARG A 113 1.17 1.74 -2.31
N ILE A 114 0.78 3.00 -2.46
CA ILE A 114 0.00 3.74 -1.45
C ILE A 114 -1.51 3.45 -1.56
N GLY A 115 -1.94 2.83 -2.65
CA GLY A 115 -3.34 2.48 -2.93
C GLY A 115 -4.13 3.61 -3.61
N ASN A 116 -3.45 4.62 -4.15
CA ASN A 116 -4.10 5.72 -4.88
C ASN A 116 -4.42 5.39 -6.33
N LEU A 117 -3.78 4.35 -6.88
CA LEU A 117 -4.07 3.83 -8.22
C LEU A 117 -4.22 2.33 -8.18
N SER A 118 -5.21 1.81 -8.91
CA SER A 118 -5.30 0.40 -9.24
C SER A 118 -4.26 0.00 -10.29
N ARG A 119 -4.06 -1.31 -10.46
CA ARG A 119 -3.17 -1.85 -11.49
C ARG A 119 -3.63 -1.45 -12.90
N ASP A 120 -4.94 -1.44 -13.14
CA ASP A 120 -5.55 -1.01 -14.41
C ASP A 120 -5.30 0.47 -14.71
N GLU A 121 -5.35 1.32 -13.69
CA GLU A 121 -5.04 2.74 -13.86
C GLU A 121 -3.57 2.96 -14.18
N VAL A 122 -2.66 2.18 -13.59
CA VAL A 122 -1.23 2.19 -13.96
C VAL A 122 -1.05 1.72 -15.39
N PHE A 123 -1.71 0.63 -15.80
CA PHE A 123 -1.69 0.12 -17.17
C PHE A 123 -2.12 1.20 -18.18
N GLY A 124 -3.27 1.83 -17.94
CA GLY A 124 -3.79 2.90 -18.81
C GLY A 124 -2.83 4.09 -18.94
N ARG A 125 -2.20 4.50 -17.84
CA ARG A 125 -1.20 5.58 -17.84
C ARG A 125 0.06 5.20 -18.58
N MET A 126 0.59 4.00 -18.34
CA MET A 126 1.78 3.49 -19.01
C MET A 126 1.57 3.36 -20.51
N ARG A 127 0.37 2.91 -20.94
CA ARG A 127 0.02 2.82 -22.36
C ARG A 127 0.11 4.16 -23.10
N GLY A 128 -0.31 5.24 -22.45
CA GLY A 128 -0.13 6.60 -22.97
C GLY A 128 1.32 7.06 -22.96
N LEU A 129 2.05 6.81 -21.87
CA LEU A 129 3.47 7.19 -21.77
C LEU A 129 4.35 6.48 -22.81
N LEU A 130 4.07 5.20 -23.08
CA LEU A 130 4.78 4.41 -24.07
C LEU A 130 4.55 4.88 -25.50
N GLN A 131 3.62 5.80 -25.79
CA GLN A 131 3.57 6.46 -27.10
C GLN A 131 4.78 7.35 -27.36
N ASN A 132 5.47 7.79 -26.31
CA ASN A 132 6.67 8.59 -26.45
C ASN A 132 7.89 7.68 -26.70
N PRO A 133 8.62 7.85 -27.82
CA PRO A 133 9.77 7.00 -28.14
C PRO A 133 10.88 7.06 -27.10
N VAL A 134 11.06 8.21 -26.43
CA VAL A 134 12.05 8.37 -25.37
C VAL A 134 11.72 7.49 -24.16
N VAL A 135 10.44 7.33 -23.84
CA VAL A 135 9.99 6.44 -22.75
C VAL A 135 10.22 4.99 -23.13
N ARG A 136 9.94 4.59 -24.39
CA ARG A 136 10.25 3.22 -24.87
C ARG A 136 11.74 2.92 -24.79
N GLU A 137 12.57 3.83 -25.28
CA GLU A 137 14.03 3.67 -25.22
C GLU A 137 14.54 3.57 -23.78
N TYR A 138 14.06 4.44 -22.88
CA TYR A 138 14.36 4.35 -21.45
C TYR A 138 13.97 2.97 -20.89
N TRP A 139 12.77 2.50 -21.25
CA TRP A 139 12.26 1.21 -20.82
C TRP A 139 13.21 0.09 -21.24
N PHE A 140 13.66 0.06 -22.49
CA PHE A 140 14.65 -0.91 -22.95
C PHE A 140 16.02 -0.75 -22.28
N ALA A 141 16.52 0.49 -22.12
CA ALA A 141 17.84 0.78 -21.57
C ALA A 141 18.00 0.41 -20.07
N THR A 142 16.89 0.17 -19.37
CA THR A 142 16.84 -0.19 -17.95
C THR A 142 16.34 -1.61 -17.71
N ARG A 143 16.21 -2.44 -18.77
CA ARG A 143 15.66 -3.80 -18.68
C ARG A 143 16.45 -4.69 -17.71
N GLY A 144 17.77 -4.68 -17.76
CA GLY A 144 18.60 -5.50 -16.88
C GLY A 144 18.45 -5.15 -15.41
N GLN A 145 18.22 -3.87 -15.06
CA GLN A 145 17.93 -3.48 -13.68
C GLN A 145 16.62 -4.10 -13.20
N ARG A 146 15.56 -4.01 -14.02
CA ARG A 146 14.26 -4.63 -13.69
C ARG A 146 14.35 -6.15 -13.61
N ALA A 147 15.20 -6.78 -14.42
CA ALA A 147 15.42 -8.22 -14.36
C ALA A 147 16.10 -8.71 -13.07
N THR A 148 16.71 -7.82 -12.28
CA THR A 148 17.29 -8.16 -10.97
C THR A 148 16.30 -8.08 -9.81
N LEU A 149 15.09 -7.58 -10.07
CA LEU A 149 14.08 -7.40 -9.02
C LEU A 149 13.60 -8.75 -8.49
N PRO A 150 13.28 -8.85 -7.18
CA PRO A 150 12.68 -10.06 -6.62
C PRO A 150 11.35 -10.38 -7.31
N GLU A 151 11.19 -11.65 -7.69
CA GLU A 151 9.93 -12.18 -8.21
C GLU A 151 8.81 -11.99 -7.18
N GLY A 152 7.63 -11.52 -7.63
CA GLY A 152 6.50 -11.18 -6.77
C GLY A 152 6.61 -9.84 -6.02
N SER A 153 7.62 -9.02 -6.30
CA SER A 153 7.62 -7.62 -5.86
C SER A 153 6.68 -6.78 -6.74
N ASP A 154 6.02 -5.77 -6.16
CA ASP A 154 5.12 -4.87 -6.91
C ASP A 154 5.78 -4.30 -8.18
N GLU A 155 7.08 -4.00 -8.10
CA GLU A 155 7.82 -3.41 -9.22
C GLU A 155 8.11 -4.43 -10.32
N ALA A 156 8.42 -5.68 -9.97
CA ALA A 156 8.57 -6.75 -10.94
C ALA A 156 7.22 -7.05 -11.64
N GLU A 157 6.13 -7.13 -10.88
CA GLU A 157 4.79 -7.39 -11.43
C GLU A 157 4.30 -6.27 -12.36
N LEU A 158 4.50 -5.01 -11.99
CA LEU A 158 4.22 -3.87 -12.86
C LEU A 158 5.19 -3.79 -14.04
N GLY A 159 6.46 -4.14 -13.83
CA GLY A 159 7.47 -4.22 -14.88
C GLY A 159 7.08 -5.21 -15.98
N HIS A 160 6.71 -6.44 -15.61
CA HIS A 160 6.24 -7.45 -16.55
C HIS A 160 4.97 -7.02 -17.30
N MET A 161 4.01 -6.42 -16.58
CA MET A 161 2.80 -5.87 -17.20
C MET A 161 3.13 -4.82 -18.27
N VAL A 162 4.09 -3.93 -18.00
CA VAL A 162 4.52 -2.91 -18.97
C VAL A 162 5.33 -3.51 -20.11
N ASP A 163 6.16 -4.54 -19.85
CA ASP A 163 6.88 -5.28 -20.90
C ASP A 163 5.89 -5.93 -21.89
N ASP A 164 4.84 -6.58 -21.39
CA ASP A 164 3.79 -7.18 -22.21
C ASP A 164 2.99 -6.14 -22.99
N LEU A 165 2.64 -5.03 -22.35
CA LEU A 165 1.96 -3.92 -23.00
C LEU A 165 2.80 -3.31 -24.13
N LEU A 166 4.10 -3.09 -23.90
CA LEU A 166 5.00 -2.56 -24.91
C LEU A 166 5.08 -3.51 -26.12
N ARG A 167 5.21 -4.82 -25.86
CA ARG A 167 5.18 -5.84 -26.92
C ARG A 167 3.89 -5.78 -27.73
N GLN A 168 2.73 -5.68 -27.07
CA GLN A 168 1.44 -5.58 -27.74
C GLN A 168 1.32 -4.28 -28.56
N LEU A 169 1.83 -3.16 -28.05
CA LEU A 169 1.89 -1.88 -28.78
C LEU A 169 2.83 -1.93 -29.99
N ASP A 170 3.89 -2.72 -29.95
CA ASP A 170 4.80 -2.90 -31.09
C ASP A 170 4.23 -3.88 -32.14
N GLU A 171 3.41 -4.86 -31.72
CA GLU A 171 2.73 -5.82 -32.61
C GLU A 171 1.45 -5.24 -33.25
N ALA A 172 0.80 -4.29 -32.57
CA ALA A 172 -0.44 -3.68 -33.03
C ALA A 172 -0.18 -2.64 -34.13
N ASP A 173 -0.41 -3.04 -35.39
CA ASP A 173 -0.37 -2.15 -36.56
C ASP A 173 -1.68 -1.34 -36.69
N ILE A 174 -2.04 -0.62 -35.63
CA ILE A 174 -3.24 0.24 -35.57
C ILE A 174 -2.92 1.60 -34.96
N ASP A 175 -3.51 2.66 -35.53
CA ASP A 175 -3.36 4.04 -35.02
C ASP A 175 -4.04 4.24 -33.65
N GLU A 176 -5.00 3.38 -33.31
CA GLU A 176 -5.79 3.47 -32.07
C GLU A 176 -5.08 2.80 -30.89
N TRP A 177 -3.99 3.40 -30.42
CA TRP A 177 -3.20 2.85 -29.31
C TRP A 177 -3.97 2.67 -27.99
N TRP A 178 -5.10 3.37 -27.79
CA TRP A 178 -5.93 3.28 -26.58
C TRP A 178 -6.83 2.04 -26.51
N VAL A 179 -6.93 1.24 -27.57
CA VAL A 179 -7.59 -0.08 -27.55
C VAL A 179 -6.60 -1.24 -27.45
N VAL A 180 -5.29 -0.95 -27.53
CA VAL A 180 -4.26 -1.99 -27.47
C VAL A 180 -4.10 -2.48 -26.03
N GLY A 181 -4.15 -3.81 -25.92
CA GLY A 181 -3.93 -4.59 -24.71
C GLY A 181 -5.11 -4.64 -23.75
N GLU A 182 -5.22 -5.80 -23.09
CA GLU A 182 -6.20 -6.02 -22.02
C GLU A 182 -5.59 -5.61 -20.68
N PRO A 183 -6.30 -4.78 -19.88
CA PRO A 183 -5.85 -4.49 -18.52
C PRO A 183 -5.81 -5.79 -17.71
N PRO A 184 -4.81 -5.98 -16.84
CA PRO A 184 -4.74 -7.17 -16.01
C PRO A 184 -5.93 -7.21 -15.06
N GLY A 185 -6.84 -8.18 -15.24
CA GLY A 185 -8.00 -8.35 -14.36
C GLY A 185 -7.62 -8.44 -12.87
N GLU A 186 -8.57 -8.05 -12.02
CA GLU A 186 -8.44 -8.03 -10.54
C GLU A 186 -8.02 -9.38 -9.93
#